data_AF-A0A0K0FMV9-F1
#
_entry.id   AF-A0A0K0FMV9-F1
#
_cell.length_a   1.000
_cell.length_b   1.000
_cell.length_c   1.000
_cell.angle_alpha   90.00
_cell.angle_beta   90.00
_cell.angle_gamma   90.00
#
_symmetry.space_group_name_H-M   'P 1'
#
loop_
_entity.id
_entity.type
_entity.pdbx_description
1 polymer ?
#
loop_
_entity_poly.entity_id
_entity_poly.type
_entity_poly.pdbx_seq_one_letter_code
_entity_poly.pdbx_strand_id
1 'polypeptide(L)'
;MPLVFNCAVSHTGKNKLSTVTTTSSPTTIMDYYDDETTTTTTVATTTTTELTTTTTTSRPCNSCKPLVHTLNGAGSIDFTETEYISVDTGCNTVIIECSTTVAGEAVSFYYDGDLTADTNNLATIERVLNCDGNGEWQSVIAGGAVTSIECISA
;
A
#
# COMPACT_ATOMS: atom_id res chain seq x y z
N MET A 1 -30.05 30.80 4.29
CA MET A 1 -28.64 31.24 4.36
C MET A 1 -27.77 29.99 4.27
N PRO A 2 -27.09 29.72 3.16
CA PRO A 2 -26.19 28.56 3.08
C PRO A 2 -24.86 28.91 3.74
N LEU A 3 -24.43 28.08 4.69
CA LEU A 3 -23.10 28.12 5.29
C LEU A 3 -22.12 27.44 4.34
N VAL A 4 -21.25 28.24 3.72
CA VAL A 4 -20.11 27.74 2.93
C VAL A 4 -18.99 27.43 3.91
N PHE A 5 -18.74 26.15 4.17
CA PHE A 5 -17.56 25.70 4.91
C PHE A 5 -16.39 25.56 3.94
N ASN A 6 -15.49 26.55 4.00
CA ASN A 6 -14.22 26.52 3.27
C ASN A 6 -13.18 25.83 4.16
N CYS A 7 -12.96 24.53 3.98
CA CYS A 7 -11.85 23.81 4.62
C CYS A 7 -10.62 23.84 3.70
N ALA A 8 -9.80 24.88 3.84
CA ALA A 8 -8.45 24.87 3.29
C ALA A 8 -7.53 24.15 4.30
N VAL A 9 -7.32 22.85 4.11
CA VAL A 9 -6.32 22.09 4.87
C VAL A 9 -4.98 22.22 4.13
N SER A 10 -4.13 23.13 4.61
CA SER A 10 -2.73 23.23 4.22
C SER A 10 -1.99 22.03 4.81
N HIS A 11 -1.73 21.00 3.98
CA HIS A 11 -0.87 19.89 4.36
C HIS A 11 0.60 20.34 4.37
N THR A 12 1.09 20.76 5.54
CA THR A 12 2.51 20.93 5.80
C THR A 12 3.17 19.55 5.79
N GLY A 13 3.69 19.14 4.64
CA GLY A 13 4.46 17.90 4.49
C GLY A 13 5.63 17.89 5.47
N LYS A 14 5.57 17.00 6.48
CA LYS A 14 6.70 16.75 7.37
C LYS A 14 7.69 15.86 6.63
N ASN A 15 8.74 16.47 6.06
CA ASN A 15 9.88 15.72 5.54
C ASN A 15 10.54 14.96 6.70
N LYS A 16 10.32 13.64 6.78
CA LYS A 16 11.01 12.78 7.75
C LYS A 16 12.38 12.45 7.18
N LEU A 17 13.38 13.21 7.61
CA LEU A 17 14.78 12.92 7.31
C LEU A 17 15.18 11.62 8.02
N SER A 18 15.51 10.58 7.26
CA SER A 18 16.14 9.36 7.78
C SER A 18 17.59 9.35 7.35
N THR A 19 18.50 9.44 8.33
CA THR A 19 19.94 9.36 8.11
C THR A 19 20.36 7.90 8.26
N VAL A 20 20.80 7.28 7.16
CA VAL A 20 21.42 5.94 7.20
C VAL A 20 22.94 6.15 7.21
N THR A 21 23.57 5.83 8.33
CA THR A 21 25.03 5.93 8.47
C THR A 21 25.64 4.55 8.24
N THR A 22 26.23 4.33 7.07
CA THR A 22 26.96 3.10 6.77
C THR A 22 28.42 3.30 7.14
N THR A 23 28.88 2.63 8.19
CA THR A 23 30.29 2.67 8.63
C THR A 23 31.00 1.44 8.08
N SER A 24 31.89 1.62 7.10
CA SER A 24 32.80 0.57 6.63
C SER A 24 34.12 0.65 7.43
N SER A 25 34.50 -0.47 8.05
CA SER A 25 35.78 -0.57 8.75
C SER A 25 36.93 -0.66 7.73
N PRO A 26 38.04 0.08 7.92
CA PRO A 26 39.21 -0.07 7.05
C PRO A 26 39.78 -1.48 7.20
N THR A 27 40.00 -2.15 6.07
CA THR A 27 40.66 -3.45 6.02
C THR A 27 42.13 -3.23 5.76
N THR A 28 42.98 -3.60 6.71
CA THR A 28 44.44 -3.54 6.56
C THR A 28 44.90 -4.80 5.83
N ILE A 29 45.32 -4.66 4.57
CA ILE A 29 45.98 -5.73 3.84
C ILE A 29 47.48 -5.58 4.11
N MET A 30 48.10 -6.63 4.65
CA MET A 30 49.51 -6.64 5.02
C MET A 30 50.22 -7.62 4.09
N ASP A 31 50.74 -7.10 2.99
CA ASP A 31 51.51 -7.89 2.02
C ASP A 31 52.95 -8.03 2.54
N TYR A 32 53.35 -9.26 2.84
CA TYR A 32 54.69 -9.60 3.30
C TYR A 32 55.58 -9.87 2.09
N TYR A 33 56.50 -8.95 1.80
CA TYR A 33 57.60 -9.16 0.86
C TYR A 33 58.92 -8.70 1.47
N ASP A 34 59.93 -9.53 1.24
CA ASP A 34 61.31 -9.42 1.70
C ASP A 34 62.09 -8.43 0.83
N ASP A 35 62.91 -7.62 1.48
CA ASP A 35 63.86 -6.63 0.94
C ASP A 35 63.30 -5.34 0.25
N GLU A 36 63.94 -4.22 0.57
CA GLU A 36 63.77 -2.83 0.07
C GLU A 36 62.56 -1.94 0.50
N THR A 37 62.93 -0.75 1.00
CA THR A 37 62.19 0.52 1.14
C THR A 37 60.65 0.47 1.21
N THR A 38 60.12 0.36 2.43
CA THR A 38 58.68 0.38 2.72
C THR A 38 58.06 1.76 2.43
N THR A 39 57.36 1.88 1.30
CA THR A 39 56.57 3.08 0.98
C THR A 39 55.14 2.90 1.48
N THR A 40 54.83 3.50 2.63
CA THR A 40 53.48 3.48 3.22
C THR A 40 52.53 4.34 2.38
N THR A 41 51.65 3.71 1.60
CA THR A 41 50.61 4.41 0.83
C THR A 41 49.36 4.58 1.69
N THR A 42 49.14 5.78 2.21
CA THR A 42 47.91 6.14 2.94
C THR A 42 46.80 6.42 1.93
N VAL A 43 45.88 5.48 1.76
CA VAL A 43 44.68 5.69 0.93
C VAL A 43 43.68 6.51 1.74
N ALA A 44 43.46 7.76 1.35
CA ALA A 44 42.44 8.61 1.95
C ALA A 44 41.04 8.13 1.51
N THR A 45 40.26 7.62 2.47
CA THR A 45 38.87 7.23 2.21
C THR A 45 37.99 8.47 2.12
N THR A 46 37.51 8.81 0.93
CA THR A 46 36.47 9.82 0.71
C THR A 46 35.11 9.23 1.04
N THR A 47 34.48 9.74 2.11
CA THR A 47 33.09 9.42 2.46
C THR A 47 32.15 10.32 1.68
N THR A 48 31.46 9.76 0.70
CA THR A 48 30.39 10.46 -0.04
C THR A 48 29.06 10.19 0.65
N THR A 49 28.49 11.19 1.32
CA THR A 49 27.14 11.11 1.89
C THR A 49 26.12 11.35 0.78
N GLU A 50 25.52 10.27 0.27
CA GLU A 50 24.41 10.38 -0.67
C GLU A 50 23.11 10.68 0.09
N LEU A 51 22.55 11.87 -0.15
CA LEU A 51 21.30 12.31 0.46
C LEU A 51 20.12 11.83 -0.39
N THR A 52 19.57 10.67 -0.06
CA THR A 52 18.34 10.20 -0.70
C THR A 52 17.14 10.96 -0.15
N THR A 53 16.60 11.87 -0.94
CA THR A 53 15.37 12.61 -0.58
C THR A 53 14.16 11.83 -1.08
N THR A 54 13.47 11.13 -0.19
CA THR A 54 12.20 10.46 -0.52
C THR A 54 11.06 11.45 -0.34
N THR A 55 10.55 12.01 -1.45
CA THR A 55 9.28 12.74 -1.45
C THR A 55 8.14 11.74 -1.35
N THR A 56 7.65 11.51 -0.14
CA THR A 56 6.37 10.81 0.07
C THR A 56 5.24 11.80 -0.17
N THR A 57 4.63 11.74 -1.35
CA THR A 57 3.38 12.46 -1.62
C THR A 57 2.26 11.78 -0.85
N SER A 58 1.98 12.24 0.37
CA SER A 58 0.78 11.83 1.10
C SER A 58 -0.44 12.29 0.30
N ARG A 59 -1.28 11.34 -0.09
CA ARG A 59 -2.58 11.60 -0.70
C ARG A 59 -3.61 11.62 0.41
N PRO A 60 -4.56 12.58 0.44
CA PRO A 60 -5.54 12.62 1.51
C PRO A 60 -6.40 11.36 1.48
N CYS A 61 -6.82 10.87 2.66
CA CYS A 61 -7.59 9.63 2.79
C CYS A 61 -9.02 9.71 2.24
N ASN A 62 -9.41 10.83 1.64
CA ASN A 62 -10.63 10.99 0.87
C ASN A 62 -10.40 10.88 -0.65
N SER A 63 -9.20 10.46 -1.05
CA SER A 63 -8.75 10.35 -2.43
C SER A 63 -7.97 9.06 -2.60
N CYS A 64 -8.60 7.92 -2.34
CA CYS A 64 -7.94 6.64 -2.56
C CYS A 64 -7.64 6.37 -4.03
N LYS A 65 -6.67 5.49 -4.31
CA LYS A 65 -6.47 4.95 -5.66
C LYS A 65 -7.74 4.19 -6.09
N PRO A 66 -8.15 4.24 -7.36
CA PRO A 66 -9.25 3.41 -7.84
C PRO A 66 -8.97 1.94 -7.53
N LEU A 67 -9.97 1.22 -7.05
CA LEU A 67 -9.90 -0.21 -6.80
C LEU A 67 -10.12 -0.95 -8.13
N VAL A 68 -9.33 -2.00 -8.39
CA VAL A 68 -9.49 -2.83 -9.59
C VAL A 68 -10.41 -4.00 -9.26
N HIS A 69 -11.44 -4.22 -10.08
CA HIS A 69 -12.40 -5.31 -9.87
C HIS A 69 -12.30 -6.34 -10.98
N THR A 70 -12.25 -7.61 -10.58
CA THR A 70 -12.36 -8.75 -11.50
C THR A 70 -13.62 -9.54 -11.15
N LEU A 71 -14.50 -9.74 -12.13
CA LEU A 71 -15.74 -10.50 -11.96
C LEU A 71 -15.69 -11.75 -12.84
N ASN A 72 -15.55 -12.92 -12.24
CA ASN A 72 -15.42 -14.19 -12.95
C ASN A 72 -16.66 -15.04 -12.71
N GLY A 73 -17.55 -15.08 -13.70
CA GLY A 73 -18.85 -15.75 -13.54
C GLY A 73 -19.89 -15.24 -14.51
N ALA A 74 -19.53 -15.17 -15.79
CA ALA A 74 -20.21 -14.43 -16.87
C ALA A 74 -21.75 -14.39 -16.75
N GLY A 75 -22.25 -13.33 -16.09
CA GLY A 75 -23.67 -13.00 -16.00
C GLY A 75 -24.41 -13.44 -14.74
N SER A 76 -23.83 -14.25 -13.84
CA SER A 76 -24.49 -14.62 -12.60
C SER A 76 -24.13 -13.75 -11.41
N ILE A 77 -22.97 -13.07 -11.44
CA ILE A 77 -22.55 -12.16 -10.37
C ILE A 77 -23.26 -10.80 -10.49
N ASP A 78 -23.87 -10.35 -9.39
CA ASP A 78 -24.25 -8.96 -9.16
C ASP A 78 -23.20 -8.29 -8.25
N PHE A 79 -22.72 -7.13 -8.66
CA PHE A 79 -21.64 -6.39 -8.01
C PHE A 79 -22.09 -4.97 -7.70
N THR A 80 -22.07 -4.61 -6.41
CA THR A 80 -22.37 -3.24 -5.96
C THR A 80 -21.21 -2.68 -5.18
N GLU A 81 -20.89 -1.42 -5.45
CA GLU A 81 -19.90 -0.64 -4.72
C GLU A 81 -20.54 0.64 -4.21
N THR A 82 -20.49 0.85 -2.89
CA THR A 82 -21.03 2.04 -2.23
C THR A 82 -19.91 2.77 -1.50
N GLU A 83 -19.51 3.93 -2.01
CA GLU A 83 -18.51 4.80 -1.39
C GLU A 83 -19.16 5.90 -0.55
N TYR A 84 -18.62 6.16 0.65
CA TYR A 84 -19.03 7.27 1.52
C TYR A 84 -17.86 7.77 2.37
N ILE A 85 -18.01 8.95 2.98
CA ILE A 85 -17.06 9.46 3.97
C ILE A 85 -17.46 8.95 5.34
N SER A 86 -16.59 8.17 6.00
CA SER A 86 -16.84 7.74 7.37
C SER A 86 -16.84 8.94 8.32
N VAL A 87 -17.90 9.04 9.12
CA VAL A 87 -18.04 10.12 10.12
C VAL A 87 -17.04 9.99 11.27
N ASP A 88 -16.55 8.77 11.52
CA ASP A 88 -15.63 8.49 12.62
C ASP A 88 -14.17 8.83 12.26
N THR A 89 -13.78 8.58 11.00
CA THR A 89 -12.39 8.76 10.55
C THR A 89 -12.20 9.96 9.64
N GLY A 90 -13.26 10.45 9.00
CA GLY A 90 -13.18 11.47 7.95
C GLY A 90 -12.55 10.97 6.64
N CYS A 91 -12.34 9.66 6.49
CA CYS A 91 -11.75 9.05 5.31
C CYS A 91 -12.81 8.38 4.42
N ASN A 92 -12.48 8.13 3.15
CA ASN A 92 -13.35 7.33 2.27
C ASN A 92 -13.44 5.90 2.82
N THR A 93 -14.65 5.38 2.81
CA THR A 93 -14.97 3.99 3.07
C THR A 93 -15.75 3.48 1.88
N VAL A 94 -15.45 2.27 1.44
CA VAL A 94 -16.19 1.59 0.38
C VAL A 94 -16.74 0.28 0.89
N ILE A 95 -18.03 0.05 0.64
CA ILE A 95 -18.71 -1.23 0.87
C ILE A 95 -18.84 -1.90 -0.49
N ILE A 96 -18.30 -3.10 -0.58
CA ILE A 96 -18.30 -3.95 -1.76
C ILE A 96 -19.24 -5.10 -1.46
N GLU A 97 -20.24 -5.29 -2.30
CA GLU A 97 -21.14 -6.43 -2.23
C GLU A 97 -21.02 -7.25 -3.52
N CYS A 98 -20.75 -8.55 -3.35
CA CYS A 98 -20.77 -9.54 -4.42
C CYS A 98 -21.84 -10.58 -4.11
N SER A 99 -22.81 -10.73 -4.98
CA SER A 99 -23.86 -11.75 -4.86
C SER A 99 -24.05 -12.51 -6.17
N THR A 100 -24.77 -13.62 -6.12
CA THR A 100 -25.23 -14.32 -7.34
C THR A 100 -26.73 -14.16 -7.53
N THR A 101 -27.13 -13.97 -8.77
CA THR A 101 -28.53 -13.90 -9.21
C THR A 101 -29.14 -15.29 -9.46
N VAL A 102 -28.31 -16.34 -9.48
CA VAL A 102 -28.73 -17.71 -9.77
C VAL A 102 -28.94 -18.47 -8.46
N ALA A 103 -30.13 -19.04 -8.30
CA ALA A 103 -30.46 -19.83 -7.12
C ALA A 103 -29.59 -21.09 -7.02
N GLY A 104 -28.87 -21.24 -5.90
CA GLY A 104 -28.04 -22.41 -5.62
C GLY A 104 -26.58 -22.28 -6.09
N GLU A 105 -26.23 -21.20 -6.80
CA GLU A 105 -24.83 -20.82 -7.00
C GLU A 105 -24.29 -20.15 -5.74
N ALA A 106 -22.97 -20.10 -5.64
CA ALA A 106 -22.30 -19.36 -4.58
C ALA A 106 -21.18 -18.50 -5.13
N VAL A 107 -20.83 -17.46 -4.37
CA VAL A 107 -19.78 -16.52 -4.67
C VAL A 107 -18.61 -16.74 -3.73
N SER A 108 -17.40 -16.52 -4.26
CA SER A 108 -16.15 -16.42 -3.53
C SER A 108 -15.54 -15.04 -3.74
N PHE A 109 -14.86 -14.53 -2.72
CA PHE A 109 -14.22 -13.22 -2.70
C PHE A 109 -12.72 -13.38 -2.45
N TYR A 110 -11.90 -12.68 -3.24
CA TYR A 110 -10.44 -12.71 -3.14
C TYR A 110 -9.88 -11.28 -3.13
N TYR A 111 -8.74 -11.10 -2.46
CA TYR A 111 -7.96 -9.88 -2.46
C TYR A 111 -6.69 -10.06 -3.28
N ASP A 112 -6.35 -9.08 -4.11
CA ASP A 112 -5.03 -8.98 -4.78
C ASP A 112 -4.56 -10.24 -5.53
N GLY A 113 -5.50 -11.00 -6.08
CA GLY A 113 -5.23 -12.24 -6.81
C GLY A 113 -4.71 -13.38 -5.92
N ASP A 114 -4.96 -13.33 -4.61
CA ASP A 114 -4.68 -14.45 -3.71
C ASP A 114 -5.41 -15.70 -4.20
N LEU A 115 -4.75 -16.85 -4.13
CA LEU A 115 -5.33 -18.14 -4.47
C LEU A 115 -6.29 -18.66 -3.39
N THR A 116 -6.22 -18.08 -2.19
CA THR A 116 -7.09 -18.42 -1.07
C THR A 116 -8.20 -17.39 -0.99
N ALA A 117 -9.44 -17.87 -1.10
CA ALA A 117 -10.61 -17.01 -0.92
C ALA A 117 -10.63 -16.47 0.51
N ASP A 118 -10.85 -15.17 0.64
CA ASP A 118 -11.14 -14.51 1.90
C ASP A 118 -12.48 -14.98 2.47
N THR A 119 -13.47 -15.18 1.60
CA THR A 119 -14.70 -15.90 1.91
C THR A 119 -15.18 -16.65 0.69
N ASN A 120 -15.72 -17.84 0.93
CA ASN A 120 -16.06 -18.78 -0.11
C ASN A 120 -17.46 -19.34 0.16
N ASN A 121 -18.16 -19.65 -0.92
CA ASN A 121 -19.38 -20.44 -0.94
C ASN A 121 -20.57 -19.78 -0.20
N LEU A 122 -20.76 -18.47 -0.40
CA LEU A 122 -21.93 -17.74 0.10
C LEU A 122 -22.75 -17.13 -1.05
N ALA A 123 -24.06 -17.01 -0.86
CA ALA A 123 -24.93 -16.35 -1.85
C ALA A 123 -24.62 -14.85 -2.01
N THR A 124 -24.20 -14.19 -0.93
CA THR A 124 -23.82 -12.77 -0.87
C THR A 124 -22.63 -12.61 0.06
N ILE A 125 -21.65 -11.80 -0.35
CA ILE A 125 -20.48 -11.42 0.43
C ILE A 125 -20.39 -9.90 0.46
N GLU A 126 -20.30 -9.31 1.65
CA GLU A 126 -20.07 -7.88 1.85
C GLU A 126 -18.67 -7.64 2.44
N ARG A 127 -17.94 -6.66 1.91
CA ARG A 127 -16.62 -6.24 2.40
C ARG A 127 -16.53 -4.75 2.54
N VAL A 128 -15.83 -4.32 3.59
CA VAL A 128 -15.59 -2.91 3.87
C VAL A 128 -14.10 -2.64 3.74
N LEU A 129 -13.73 -1.68 2.89
CA LEU A 129 -12.38 -1.15 2.80
C LEU A 129 -12.38 0.30 3.27
N ASN A 130 -11.33 0.67 4.00
CA ASN A 130 -11.14 2.03 4.49
C ASN A 130 -9.90 2.63 3.85
N CYS A 131 -10.03 3.83 3.32
CA CYS A 131 -8.90 4.56 2.76
C CYS A 131 -8.01 5.10 3.89
N ASP A 132 -6.70 4.91 3.78
CA ASP A 132 -5.73 5.42 4.75
C ASP A 132 -5.15 6.80 4.37
N GLY A 133 -4.30 7.34 5.23
CA GLY A 133 -3.60 8.63 5.01
C GLY A 133 -2.56 8.62 3.88
N ASN A 134 -2.35 7.48 3.23
CA ASN A 134 -1.51 7.33 2.03
C ASN A 134 -2.35 7.26 0.75
N GLY A 135 -3.69 7.23 0.87
CA GLY A 135 -4.59 7.06 -0.26
C GLY A 135 -4.64 5.62 -0.76
N GLU A 136 -4.46 4.66 0.13
CA GLU A 136 -4.54 3.22 -0.16
C GLU A 136 -5.71 2.59 0.61
N TRP A 137 -6.46 1.73 -0.08
CA TRP A 137 -7.55 0.98 0.55
C TRP A 137 -6.98 -0.04 1.52
N GLN A 138 -7.53 -0.13 2.72
CA GLN A 138 -7.11 -1.09 3.73
C GLN A 138 -8.25 -2.04 4.05
N SER A 139 -7.94 -3.33 4.12
CA SER A 139 -8.82 -4.35 4.68
C SER A 139 -8.25 -4.85 6.00
N VAL A 140 -9.07 -4.87 7.05
CA VAL A 140 -8.70 -5.49 8.33
C VAL A 140 -8.47 -7.00 8.15
N ILE A 141 -9.16 -7.61 7.17
CA ILE A 141 -9.09 -9.05 6.93
C ILE A 141 -7.87 -9.41 6.07
N ALA A 142 -7.59 -8.64 5.01
CA ALA A 142 -6.39 -8.86 4.18
C ALA A 142 -5.07 -8.51 4.91
N GLY A 143 -5.16 -7.73 6.00
CA GLY A 143 -4.00 -7.34 6.80
C GLY A 143 -3.12 -6.28 6.16
N GLY A 144 -3.63 -5.52 5.18
CA GLY A 144 -2.85 -4.50 4.50
C GLY A 144 -3.59 -3.76 3.38
N ALA A 145 -2.77 -3.13 2.53
CA ALA A 145 -3.24 -2.37 1.37
C ALA A 145 -3.83 -3.31 0.33
N VAL A 146 -5.03 -2.99 -0.13
CA VAL A 146 -5.77 -3.71 -1.17
C VAL A 146 -5.77 -2.88 -2.44
N THR A 147 -5.38 -3.48 -3.55
CA THR A 147 -5.34 -2.82 -4.86
C THR A 147 -6.35 -3.40 -5.84
N SER A 148 -6.73 -4.66 -5.61
CA SER A 148 -7.75 -5.34 -6.40
C SER A 148 -8.56 -6.31 -5.57
N ILE A 149 -9.78 -6.54 -6.04
CA ILE A 149 -10.69 -7.55 -5.51
C ILE A 149 -11.22 -8.38 -6.66
N GLU A 150 -11.54 -9.62 -6.34
CA GLU A 150 -12.12 -10.54 -7.30
C GLU A 150 -13.32 -11.26 -6.69
N CYS A 151 -14.41 -11.30 -7.46
CA CYS A 151 -15.60 -12.06 -7.13
C CYS A 151 -15.80 -13.15 -8.17
N ILE A 152 -15.93 -14.39 -7.71
CA ILE A 152 -16.05 -15.58 -8.56
C ILE A 152 -17.32 -16.33 -8.20
N SER A 153 -18.20 -16.61 -9.16
CA SER A 153 -19.33 -17.52 -8.97
C SER A 153 -18.95 -18.95 -9.38
N ALA A 154 -19.45 -19.93 -8.63
CA ALA A 154 -19.27 -21.36 -8.84
C ALA A 154 -20.59 -22.13 -8.73
#